data_AF-A0A2V1D8N6-F1
#
_entry.id   AF-A0A2V1D8N6-F1
#
_cell.length_a   1.000
_cell.length_b   1.000
_cell.length_c   1.000
_cell.angle_alpha   90.00
_cell.angle_beta   90.00
_cell.angle_gamma   90.00
#
_symmetry.space_group_name_H-M   'P 1'
#
loop_
_entity.id
_entity.type
_entity.pdbx_description
1 polymer ?
#
loop_
_entity_poly.entity_id
_entity_poly.type
_entity_poly.pdbx_seq_one_letter_code
_entity_poly.pdbx_strand_id
1 'polypeptide(L)'
;MAPRGLKRKAKSGPIDYAKASRPARGYHLYKNGLLNVTPKTSAQVKLVQTNQETSPLLRLPGEVREIIWMAVFRDVVFENRTTGRRKCFVVAEGDRQILSLLRTCRQIYTETALLPYQVSIFRINSMDFANTALRKMRPAFRKHITKIEIGGLDALYGPGEPPYEAMNRLLPNLKIVTCGADTQGWSDYGEDHLFGYTDPSLPAGGTLRYPCFGGGDMRDRFSGVMRGRLS
;
A
#
# COMPACT_ATOMS: atom_id res chain seq x y z
N MET A 1 58.62 27.65 12.36
CA MET A 1 57.74 26.45 12.39
C MET A 1 56.67 26.66 13.45
N ALA A 2 55.43 26.98 13.05
CA ALA A 2 54.33 27.25 13.98
C ALA A 2 53.54 25.94 14.27
N PRO A 3 53.17 25.65 15.53
CA PRO A 3 52.47 24.42 15.87
C PRO A 3 51.01 24.46 15.41
N ARG A 4 50.59 23.39 14.74
CA ARG A 4 49.23 23.18 14.22
C ARG A 4 48.24 23.04 15.38
N GLY A 5 47.22 23.90 15.38
CA GLY A 5 46.14 23.90 16.37
C GLY A 5 45.32 22.60 16.37
N LEU A 6 45.20 22.00 17.55
CA LEU A 6 44.35 20.85 17.83
C LEU A 6 42.88 21.23 17.66
N LYS A 7 42.18 20.59 16.71
CA LYS A 7 40.74 20.72 16.50
C LYS A 7 39.99 20.20 17.73
N ARG A 8 39.28 21.08 18.43
CA ARG A 8 38.42 20.73 19.58
C ARG A 8 37.30 19.78 19.12
N LYS A 9 37.23 18.59 19.70
CA LYS A 9 36.09 17.65 19.54
C LYS A 9 34.82 18.35 20.03
N ALA A 10 33.80 18.44 19.18
CA ALA A 10 32.49 18.92 19.58
C ALA A 10 31.94 18.02 20.69
N LYS A 11 31.82 18.55 21.91
CA LYS A 11 31.03 17.91 22.97
C LYS A 11 29.60 17.83 22.45
N SER A 12 29.12 16.61 22.19
CA SER A 12 27.69 16.35 22.09
C SER A 12 27.07 16.79 23.40
N GLY A 13 26.50 17.99 23.43
CA GLY A 13 25.72 18.45 24.56
C GLY A 13 24.60 17.45 24.86
N PRO A 14 24.07 17.45 26.10
CA PRO A 14 22.86 16.69 26.40
C PRO A 14 21.82 17.09 25.35
N ILE A 15 21.30 16.11 24.60
CA ILE A 15 20.17 16.34 23.71
C ILE A 15 19.09 16.91 24.60
N ASP A 16 18.81 18.20 24.45
CA ASP A 16 17.82 18.91 25.22
C ASP A 16 16.47 18.33 24.82
N TYR A 17 16.02 17.31 25.56
CA TYR A 17 14.69 16.74 25.45
C TYR A 17 13.71 17.73 26.06
N ALA A 18 13.66 18.97 25.55
CA ALA A 18 12.59 19.90 25.81
C ALA A 18 11.29 19.09 25.71
N LYS A 19 10.60 18.93 26.85
CA LYS A 19 9.48 18.01 27.06
C LYS A 19 8.48 18.22 25.93
N ALA A 20 8.58 17.42 24.87
CA ALA A 20 7.56 17.39 23.84
C ALA A 20 6.26 17.02 24.56
N SER A 21 5.33 17.98 24.61
CA SER A 21 4.02 17.83 25.25
C SER A 21 3.47 16.46 24.85
N ARG A 22 3.28 15.58 25.84
CA ARG A 22 2.81 14.22 25.58
C ARG A 22 1.43 14.39 24.95
N PRO A 23 1.21 13.90 23.71
CA PRO A 23 -0.15 13.88 23.19
C PRO A 23 -1.01 13.10 24.20
N ALA A 24 -2.27 13.51 24.38
CA ALA A 24 -3.17 12.97 25.41
C ALA A 24 -3.27 11.43 25.45
N ARG A 25 -2.85 10.74 24.38
CA ARG A 25 -2.88 9.29 24.22
C ARG A 25 -1.66 8.53 24.75
N GLY A 26 -0.64 9.21 25.30
CA GLY A 26 0.44 8.56 26.06
C GLY A 26 1.51 7.80 25.26
N TYR A 27 1.49 7.87 23.92
CA TYR A 27 2.54 7.31 23.07
C TYR A 27 3.20 8.39 22.19
N HIS A 28 4.44 8.14 21.79
CA HIS A 28 5.18 9.03 20.90
C HIS A 28 5.16 8.49 19.47
N LEU A 29 5.02 9.37 18.50
CA LEU A 29 5.17 9.06 17.08
C LEU A 29 6.47 9.71 16.58
N TYR A 30 7.14 9.05 15.63
CA TYR A 30 8.20 9.67 14.86
C TYR A 30 7.63 10.74 13.92
N LYS A 31 8.49 11.61 13.35
CA LYS A 31 8.07 12.63 12.38
C LYS A 31 7.38 12.04 11.14
N ASN A 32 7.74 10.81 10.77
CA ASN A 32 7.11 10.07 9.67
C ASN A 32 5.74 9.45 10.05
N GLY A 33 5.35 9.59 11.32
CA GLY A 33 4.12 9.08 11.91
C GLY A 33 4.17 7.62 12.34
N LEU A 34 5.27 6.89 12.25
CA LEU A 34 5.38 5.55 12.84
C LEU A 34 5.41 5.63 14.37
N LEU A 35 4.94 4.58 15.04
CA LEU A 35 4.98 4.49 16.50
C LEU A 35 6.44 4.41 16.98
N ASN A 36 6.82 5.27 17.91
CA ASN A 36 8.09 5.15 18.61
C ASN A 36 7.93 4.08 19.70
N VAL A 37 8.46 2.90 19.40
CA VAL A 37 8.40 1.73 20.28
C VAL A 37 9.54 1.65 21.29
N THR A 38 10.53 2.56 21.24
CA THR A 38 11.71 2.49 22.10
C THR A 38 11.28 2.40 23.57
N PRO A 39 11.66 1.34 24.30
CA PRO A 39 11.27 1.18 25.70
C PRO A 39 11.89 2.32 26.52
N LYS A 40 11.06 3.03 27.28
CA LYS A 40 11.50 4.19 28.08
C LYS A 40 11.63 3.87 29.57
N THR A 41 10.92 2.86 30.04
CA THR A 41 10.89 2.48 31.45
C THR A 41 11.57 1.14 31.64
N SER A 42 12.22 0.94 32.79
CA SER A 42 12.84 -0.33 33.17
C SER A 42 11.85 -1.50 33.12
N ALA A 43 10.59 -1.26 33.48
CA ALA A 43 9.51 -2.25 33.36
C ALA A 43 9.24 -2.68 31.91
N GLN A 44 9.26 -1.73 30.94
CA GLN A 44 9.12 -2.05 29.53
C GLN A 44 10.32 -2.83 29.00
N VAL A 45 11.54 -2.50 29.44
CA VAL A 45 12.75 -3.24 29.07
C VAL A 45 12.67 -4.69 29.55
N LYS A 46 12.30 -4.90 30.83
CA LYS A 46 12.09 -6.25 31.39
C LYS A 46 11.04 -7.03 30.62
N LEU A 47 9.90 -6.41 30.29
CA LEU A 47 8.84 -7.06 29.51
C LEU A 47 9.33 -7.48 28.12
N VAL A 48 10.09 -6.62 27.43
CA VAL A 48 10.69 -6.98 26.14
C VAL A 48 11.64 -8.16 26.28
N GLN A 49 12.48 -8.17 27.31
CA GLN A 49 13.40 -9.26 27.59
C GLN A 49 12.66 -10.57 27.91
N THR A 50 11.67 -10.55 28.80
CA THR A 50 10.85 -11.73 29.11
C THR A 50 10.13 -12.24 27.88
N ASN A 51 9.59 -11.37 27.02
CA ASN A 51 8.98 -11.79 25.76
C ASN A 51 9.99 -12.46 24.82
N GLN A 52 11.22 -11.96 24.74
CA GLN A 52 12.29 -12.59 23.97
C GLN A 52 12.70 -13.94 24.53
N GLU A 53 12.69 -14.15 25.84
CA GLU A 53 13.10 -15.41 26.47
C GLU A 53 11.99 -16.47 26.47
N THR A 54 10.74 -16.05 26.68
CA THR A 54 9.61 -16.96 26.88
C THR A 54 8.81 -17.24 25.61
N SER A 55 8.75 -16.27 24.68
CA SER A 55 7.97 -16.45 23.45
C SER A 55 8.72 -17.35 22.46
N PRO A 56 8.17 -18.50 22.05
CA PRO A 56 8.80 -19.34 21.04
C PRO A 56 8.99 -18.59 19.71
N LEU A 57 8.07 -17.70 19.35
CA LEU A 57 8.12 -16.91 18.12
C LEU A 57 9.20 -15.83 18.14
N LEU A 58 9.35 -15.12 19.27
CA LEU A 58 10.33 -14.03 19.38
C LEU A 58 11.76 -14.53 19.65
N ARG A 59 11.94 -15.80 20.03
CA ARG A 59 13.25 -16.47 20.12
C ARG A 59 13.87 -16.84 18.77
N LEU A 60 13.05 -16.95 17.72
CA LEU A 60 13.56 -17.30 16.39
C LEU A 60 14.53 -16.23 15.87
N PRO A 61 15.47 -16.55 14.98
CA PRO A 61 16.25 -15.55 14.25
C PRO A 61 15.34 -14.58 13.47
N GLY A 62 15.81 -13.35 13.27
CA GLY A 62 15.01 -12.29 12.63
C GLY A 62 14.58 -12.65 11.21
N GLU A 63 15.42 -13.37 10.48
CA GLU A 63 15.20 -13.85 9.11
C GLU A 63 14.02 -14.82 9.05
N VAL A 64 13.95 -15.74 10.02
CA VAL A 64 12.84 -16.71 10.11
C VAL A 64 11.54 -15.98 10.45
N ARG A 65 11.60 -14.99 11.35
CA ARG A 65 10.43 -14.17 11.67
C ARG A 65 9.95 -13.37 10.46
N GLU A 66 10.85 -12.78 9.68
CA GLU A 66 10.51 -12.08 8.45
C GLU A 66 9.77 -12.98 7.46
N ILE A 67 10.22 -14.22 7.26
CA ILE A 67 9.52 -15.20 6.40
C ILE A 67 8.09 -15.47 6.91
N ILE A 68 7.93 -15.66 8.23
CA ILE A 68 6.62 -15.85 8.85
C ILE A 68 5.73 -14.63 8.61
N TRP A 69 6.25 -13.43 8.87
CA TRP A 69 5.48 -12.20 8.67
C TRP A 69 5.10 -11.96 7.22
N MET A 70 6.03 -12.22 6.29
CA MET A 70 5.78 -12.16 4.87
C MET A 70 4.68 -13.12 4.45
N ALA A 71 4.63 -14.33 5.02
CA ALA A 71 3.57 -15.29 4.76
C ALA A 71 2.22 -14.84 5.36
N VAL A 72 2.21 -14.32 6.60
CA VAL A 72 1.00 -13.82 7.26
C VAL A 72 0.37 -12.68 6.46
N PHE A 73 1.15 -11.68 6.06
CA PHE A 73 0.62 -10.53 5.34
C PHE A 73 0.49 -10.73 3.82
N ARG A 74 0.95 -11.88 3.31
CA ARG A 74 0.79 -12.21 1.88
C ARG A 74 -0.69 -12.30 1.55
N ASP A 75 -1.04 -11.88 0.35
CA ASP A 75 -2.38 -12.03 -0.23
C ASP A 75 -3.51 -11.31 0.52
N VAL A 76 -3.19 -10.53 1.57
CA VAL A 76 -4.15 -9.64 2.22
C VAL A 76 -4.62 -8.61 1.20
N VAL A 77 -5.94 -8.50 1.05
CA VAL A 77 -6.56 -7.52 0.17
C VAL A 77 -7.10 -6.36 0.99
N PHE A 78 -6.65 -5.16 0.64
CA PHE A 78 -7.20 -3.89 1.11
C PHE A 78 -8.20 -3.36 0.10
N GLU A 79 -9.45 -3.23 0.51
CA GLU A 79 -10.52 -2.67 -0.31
C GLU A 79 -10.80 -1.23 0.09
N ASN A 80 -11.02 -0.36 -0.88
CA ASN A 80 -11.56 0.96 -0.60
C ASN A 80 -13.05 0.84 -0.23
N ARG A 81 -13.38 0.99 1.06
CA ARG A 81 -14.77 1.03 1.52
C ARG A 81 -15.13 2.41 2.05
N THR A 82 -16.43 2.69 2.02
CA THR A 82 -17.02 3.85 2.69
C THR A 82 -17.60 3.40 4.02
N THR A 83 -16.95 3.79 5.12
CA THR A 83 -17.45 3.54 6.47
C THR A 83 -18.11 4.83 6.98
N GLY A 84 -19.42 4.93 6.79
CA GLY A 84 -20.17 6.17 7.04
C GLY A 84 -19.71 7.30 6.12
N ARG A 85 -19.22 8.42 6.68
CA ARG A 85 -18.66 9.54 5.89
C ARG A 85 -17.17 9.37 5.56
N ARG A 86 -16.54 8.28 5.99
CA ARG A 86 -15.09 8.08 5.86
C ARG A 86 -14.78 7.15 4.69
N LYS A 87 -14.06 7.68 3.70
CA LYS A 87 -13.40 6.91 2.65
C LYS A 87 -12.04 6.44 3.16
N CYS A 88 -11.83 5.12 3.23
CA CYS A 88 -10.59 4.52 3.71
C CYS A 88 -10.37 3.14 3.08
N PHE A 89 -9.13 2.65 3.14
CA PHE A 89 -8.85 1.25 2.90
C PHE A 89 -9.13 0.44 4.14
N VAL A 90 -9.88 -0.64 3.98
CA VAL A 90 -10.13 -1.63 5.01
C VAL A 90 -9.68 -2.98 4.51
N VAL A 91 -9.28 -3.85 5.43
CA VAL A 91 -8.98 -5.23 5.09
C VAL A 91 -10.29 -5.95 4.72
N ALA A 92 -10.25 -6.77 3.67
CA ALA A 92 -11.40 -7.58 3.21
C ALA A 92 -11.99 -8.45 4.34
N GLU A 93 -13.25 -8.86 4.19
CA GLU A 93 -14.09 -9.48 5.24
C GLU A 93 -13.39 -10.63 6.01
N GLY A 94 -12.60 -11.45 5.32
CA GLY A 94 -11.91 -12.62 5.90
C GLY A 94 -10.68 -12.30 6.76
N ASP A 95 -10.03 -11.16 6.56
CA ASP A 95 -8.70 -10.89 7.11
C ASP A 95 -8.70 -9.78 8.17
N ARG A 96 -9.88 -9.36 8.66
CA ARG A 96 -10.03 -8.19 9.55
C ARG A 96 -9.16 -8.22 10.80
N GLN A 97 -8.81 -9.41 11.28
CA GLN A 97 -7.99 -9.59 12.48
C GLN A 97 -6.49 -9.48 12.22
N ILE A 98 -6.03 -9.47 10.96
CA ILE A 98 -4.59 -9.55 10.68
C ILE A 98 -3.80 -8.35 11.18
N LEU A 99 -4.41 -7.16 11.15
CA LEU A 99 -3.80 -5.95 11.69
C LEU A 99 -3.82 -5.90 13.22
N SER A 100 -4.58 -6.77 13.89
CA SER A 100 -4.54 -6.89 15.35
C SER A 100 -3.18 -7.38 15.84
N LEU A 101 -2.45 -8.14 15.00
CA LEU A 101 -1.09 -8.59 15.27
C LEU A 101 -0.14 -7.41 15.54
N LEU A 102 -0.31 -6.28 14.83
CA LEU A 102 0.49 -5.07 15.02
C LEU A 102 0.29 -4.43 16.41
N ARG A 103 -0.76 -4.82 17.15
CA ARG A 103 -1.11 -4.27 18.46
C ARG A 103 -0.68 -5.16 19.62
N THR A 104 -0.20 -6.37 19.38
CA THR A 104 0.11 -7.34 20.45
C THR A 104 1.45 -7.04 21.13
N CYS A 105 2.49 -6.75 20.35
CA CYS A 105 3.85 -6.52 20.86
C CYS A 105 4.58 -5.43 20.07
N ARG A 106 5.41 -4.66 20.78
CA ARG A 106 6.26 -3.61 20.19
C ARG A 106 7.30 -4.15 19.22
N GLN A 107 7.89 -5.32 19.51
CA GLN A 107 8.86 -5.97 18.62
C GLN A 107 8.21 -6.42 17.32
N ILE A 108 7.02 -7.02 17.40
CA ILE A 108 6.23 -7.37 16.22
C ILE A 108 5.93 -6.12 15.41
N TYR A 109 5.46 -5.04 16.05
CA TYR A 109 5.21 -3.78 15.36
C TYR A 109 6.44 -3.25 14.60
N THR A 110 7.63 -3.26 15.19
CA THR A 110 8.85 -2.78 14.50
C THR A 110 9.19 -3.57 13.25
N GLU A 111 9.01 -4.89 13.30
CA GLU A 111 9.35 -5.78 12.20
C GLU A 111 8.28 -5.72 11.10
N THR A 112 7.01 -5.50 11.48
CA THR A 112 5.87 -5.75 10.58
C THR A 112 5.05 -4.53 10.21
N ALA A 113 5.22 -3.36 10.83
CA ALA A 113 4.34 -2.21 10.61
C ALA A 113 4.24 -1.74 9.15
N LEU A 114 5.24 -2.03 8.33
CA LEU A 114 5.28 -1.67 6.91
C LEU A 114 4.87 -2.82 5.99
N LEU A 115 4.93 -4.07 6.44
CA LEU A 115 4.66 -5.26 5.63
C LEU A 115 3.24 -5.27 5.01
N PRO A 116 2.16 -4.93 5.75
CA PRO A 116 0.81 -4.85 5.16
C PRO A 116 0.69 -3.87 4.00
N TYR A 117 1.64 -2.95 3.82
CA TYR A 117 1.64 -2.03 2.69
C TYR A 117 2.55 -2.54 1.56
N GLN A 118 3.62 -3.25 1.90
CA GLN A 118 4.61 -3.76 0.95
C GLN A 118 4.10 -4.95 0.13
N VAL A 119 3.48 -5.94 0.78
CA VAL A 119 3.14 -7.22 0.14
C VAL A 119 1.68 -7.34 -0.27
N SER A 120 0.81 -6.61 0.40
CA SER A 120 -0.64 -6.70 0.24
C SER A 120 -1.11 -6.05 -1.05
N ILE A 121 -2.34 -6.40 -1.43
CA ILE A 121 -2.97 -6.01 -2.67
C ILE A 121 -4.00 -4.92 -2.36
N PHE A 122 -3.89 -3.74 -2.97
CA PHE A 122 -4.86 -2.66 -2.80
C PHE A 122 -5.87 -2.68 -3.94
N ARG A 123 -7.07 -3.18 -3.67
CA ARG A 123 -8.19 -3.20 -4.60
C ARG A 123 -8.93 -1.87 -4.57
N ILE A 124 -9.04 -1.26 -5.75
CA ILE A 124 -9.69 0.02 -5.97
C ILE A 124 -10.91 -0.20 -6.85
N ASN A 125 -12.09 -0.05 -6.26
CA ASN A 125 -13.37 -0.07 -6.96
C ASN A 125 -13.84 1.34 -7.36
N SER A 126 -13.16 2.38 -6.87
CA SER A 126 -13.46 3.78 -7.19
C SER A 126 -12.22 4.65 -7.04
N MET A 127 -11.78 5.28 -8.14
CA MET A 127 -10.55 6.09 -8.15
C MET A 127 -10.65 7.33 -7.26
N ASP A 128 -11.79 8.01 -7.23
CA ASP A 128 -12.02 9.16 -6.36
C ASP A 128 -11.92 8.80 -4.87
N PHE A 129 -12.39 7.60 -4.54
CA PHE A 129 -12.36 7.10 -3.17
C PHE A 129 -10.93 6.73 -2.78
N ALA A 130 -10.22 6.03 -3.66
CA ALA A 130 -8.83 5.70 -3.46
C ALA A 130 -7.98 6.97 -3.29
N ASN A 131 -8.12 7.98 -4.15
CA ASN A 131 -7.41 9.24 -4.04
C ASN A 131 -7.65 9.93 -2.68
N THR A 132 -8.91 9.96 -2.23
CA THR A 132 -9.26 10.54 -0.93
C THR A 132 -8.65 9.74 0.23
N ALA A 133 -8.71 8.41 0.16
CA ALA A 133 -8.18 7.52 1.18
C ALA A 133 -6.64 7.59 1.26
N LEU A 134 -5.95 7.58 0.12
CA LEU A 134 -4.50 7.71 0.01
C LEU A 134 -4.02 9.05 0.57
N ARG A 135 -4.68 10.17 0.29
CA ARG A 135 -4.31 11.48 0.86
C ARG A 135 -4.37 11.50 2.39
N LYS A 136 -5.29 10.75 2.99
CA LYS A 136 -5.40 10.60 4.45
C LYS A 136 -4.36 9.64 5.03
N MET A 137 -3.81 8.75 4.21
CA MET A 137 -2.78 7.81 4.62
C MET A 137 -1.44 8.53 4.82
N ARG A 138 -0.74 8.17 5.89
CA ARG A 138 0.58 8.76 6.21
C ARG A 138 1.55 8.51 5.05
N PRO A 139 2.38 9.50 4.68
CA PRO A 139 3.34 9.36 3.58
C PRO A 139 4.28 8.15 3.73
N ALA A 140 4.66 7.81 4.97
CA ALA A 140 5.52 6.65 5.24
C ALA A 140 4.92 5.35 4.71
N PHE A 141 3.63 5.09 4.99
CA PHE A 141 2.95 3.88 4.53
C PHE A 141 2.71 3.88 3.01
N ARG A 142 2.34 5.03 2.45
CA ARG A 142 2.10 5.16 1.00
C ARG A 142 3.29 4.78 0.14
N LYS A 143 4.50 5.15 0.57
CA LYS A 143 5.74 4.78 -0.13
C LYS A 143 5.97 3.28 -0.22
N HIS A 144 5.30 2.49 0.60
CA HIS A 144 5.45 1.03 0.60
C HIS A 144 4.39 0.32 -0.23
N ILE A 145 3.33 0.99 -0.68
CA ILE A 145 2.33 0.38 -1.56
C ILE A 145 2.96 0.14 -2.93
N THR A 146 3.08 -1.13 -3.33
CA THR A 146 3.70 -1.54 -4.59
C THR A 146 2.73 -2.17 -5.59
N LYS A 147 1.57 -2.65 -5.13
CA LYS A 147 0.58 -3.37 -5.93
C LYS A 147 -0.81 -2.77 -5.76
N ILE A 148 -1.48 -2.54 -6.88
CA ILE A 148 -2.88 -2.10 -6.92
C ILE A 148 -3.62 -2.99 -7.92
N GLU A 149 -4.85 -3.34 -7.58
CA GLU A 149 -5.81 -3.86 -8.55
C GLU A 149 -6.92 -2.84 -8.73
N ILE A 150 -7.23 -2.51 -9.98
CA ILE A 150 -8.36 -1.66 -10.33
C ILE A 150 -9.48 -2.61 -10.74
N GLY A 151 -10.57 -2.61 -9.97
CA GLY A 151 -11.79 -3.37 -10.26
C GLY A 151 -12.92 -2.46 -10.74
N GLY A 152 -13.96 -3.08 -11.30
CA GLY A 152 -15.20 -2.41 -11.68
C GLY A 152 -15.19 -1.54 -12.95
N LEU A 153 -16.34 -0.90 -13.19
CA LEU A 153 -16.65 -0.04 -14.35
C LEU A 153 -15.73 1.19 -14.47
N ASP A 154 -15.07 1.60 -13.39
CA ASP A 154 -14.09 2.70 -13.40
C ASP A 154 -12.91 2.40 -14.34
N ALA A 155 -12.57 1.12 -14.53
CA ALA A 155 -11.57 0.71 -15.52
C ALA A 155 -12.03 0.90 -16.97
N LEU A 156 -13.35 0.97 -17.22
CA LEU A 156 -13.94 0.94 -18.55
C LEU A 156 -14.48 2.30 -19.02
N TYR A 157 -14.85 3.21 -18.11
CA TYR A 157 -15.71 4.36 -18.47
C TYR A 157 -15.24 5.75 -18.02
N GLY A 158 -14.03 5.93 -17.49
CA GLY A 158 -13.56 7.26 -17.05
C GLY A 158 -13.28 8.23 -18.21
N PRO A 159 -14.04 9.33 -18.39
CA PRO A 159 -13.79 10.32 -19.44
C PRO A 159 -12.88 11.43 -18.87
N GLY A 160 -11.61 11.44 -19.24
CA GLY A 160 -10.68 12.51 -18.84
C GLY A 160 -9.26 11.99 -18.57
N GLU A 161 -8.34 12.91 -18.32
CA GLU A 161 -6.92 12.63 -18.02
C GLU A 161 -6.76 11.35 -17.20
N PRO A 162 -5.83 10.47 -17.59
CA PRO A 162 -5.82 9.13 -17.09
C PRO A 162 -5.51 9.19 -15.58
N PRO A 163 -6.43 8.71 -14.72
CA PRO A 163 -6.36 8.90 -13.26
C PRO A 163 -5.13 8.26 -12.60
N TYR A 164 -4.27 7.59 -13.38
CA TYR A 164 -2.95 7.12 -12.98
C TYR A 164 -2.01 8.25 -12.59
N GLU A 165 -2.08 9.45 -13.20
CA GLU A 165 -1.08 10.49 -12.92
C GLU A 165 -1.13 10.98 -11.48
N ALA A 166 -2.33 11.26 -10.99
CA ALA A 166 -2.55 11.64 -9.60
C ALA A 166 -2.12 10.52 -8.65
N MET A 167 -2.36 9.27 -9.03
CA MET A 167 -1.98 8.09 -8.24
C MET A 167 -0.47 7.90 -8.18
N ASN A 168 0.25 8.08 -9.30
CA ASN A 168 1.71 8.03 -9.37
C ASN A 168 2.37 9.10 -8.48
N ARG A 169 1.78 10.30 -8.37
CA ARG A 169 2.23 11.33 -7.42
C ARG A 169 2.04 10.92 -5.97
N LEU A 170 0.99 10.15 -5.67
CA LEU A 170 0.68 9.69 -4.30
C LEU A 170 1.47 8.43 -3.91
N LEU A 171 1.82 7.58 -4.88
CA LEU A 171 2.42 6.26 -4.73
C LEU A 171 3.70 6.15 -5.59
N PRO A 172 4.82 6.75 -5.14
CA PRO A 172 6.03 6.85 -5.95
C PRO A 172 6.70 5.50 -6.26
N ASN A 173 6.33 4.43 -5.55
CA ASN A 173 6.91 3.09 -5.68
C ASN A 173 5.91 2.05 -6.22
N LEU A 174 4.84 2.50 -6.86
CA LEU A 174 3.87 1.61 -7.49
C LEU A 174 4.54 0.84 -8.64
N LYS A 175 4.48 -0.50 -8.61
CA LYS A 175 5.13 -1.38 -9.60
C LYS A 175 4.14 -2.11 -10.47
N ILE A 176 3.03 -2.56 -9.88
CA ILE A 176 2.06 -3.44 -10.53
C ILE A 176 0.69 -2.79 -10.42
N VAL A 177 0.05 -2.64 -11.57
CA VAL A 177 -1.36 -2.30 -11.69
C VAL A 177 -2.02 -3.42 -12.48
N THR A 178 -2.88 -4.19 -11.82
CA THR A 178 -3.72 -5.19 -12.49
C THR A 178 -5.11 -4.62 -12.69
N CYS A 179 -5.73 -4.89 -13.84
CA CYS A 179 -7.15 -4.65 -14.03
C CYS A 179 -7.85 -5.97 -13.74
N GLY A 180 -8.61 -6.02 -12.64
CA GLY A 180 -9.40 -7.19 -12.30
C GLY A 180 -10.56 -7.31 -13.28
N ALA A 181 -10.64 -8.42 -14.01
CA ALA A 181 -11.92 -8.87 -14.55
C ALA A 181 -12.70 -9.38 -13.34
N ASP A 182 -13.64 -8.60 -12.81
CA ASP A 182 -14.48 -9.03 -11.70
C ASP A 182 -15.36 -10.21 -12.15
N THR A 183 -14.83 -11.43 -12.08
CA THR A 183 -15.57 -12.64 -12.46
C THR A 183 -16.63 -13.02 -11.43
N GLN A 184 -16.53 -12.52 -10.19
CA GLN A 184 -17.47 -12.84 -9.10
C GLN A 184 -18.77 -12.02 -9.12
N GLY A 185 -18.86 -10.97 -9.94
CA GLY A 185 -20.09 -10.15 -10.07
C GLY A 185 -21.02 -10.59 -11.20
N TRP A 186 -20.58 -11.52 -12.06
CA TRP A 186 -21.35 -11.97 -13.22
C TRP A 186 -22.21 -13.22 -12.95
N SER A 187 -22.05 -13.90 -11.81
CA SER A 187 -22.82 -15.11 -11.50
C SER A 187 -24.25 -14.85 -10.99
N ASP A 188 -24.61 -13.61 -10.67
CA ASP A 188 -25.96 -13.23 -10.19
C ASP A 188 -26.82 -12.56 -11.27
N TYR A 189 -26.24 -12.20 -12.41
CA TYR A 189 -26.99 -11.86 -13.62
C TYR A 189 -27.16 -13.17 -14.38
N GLY A 190 -28.34 -13.78 -14.28
CA GLY A 190 -28.66 -15.12 -14.78
C GLY A 190 -28.09 -15.44 -16.18
N GLU A 191 -27.78 -16.71 -16.39
CA GLU A 191 -27.16 -17.28 -17.60
C GLU A 191 -27.91 -17.02 -18.94
N ASP A 192 -29.01 -16.27 -18.94
CA ASP A 192 -29.92 -16.11 -20.07
C ASP A 192 -29.46 -15.08 -21.13
N HIS A 193 -28.31 -14.43 -20.95
CA HIS A 193 -27.71 -13.53 -21.95
C HIS A 193 -26.24 -13.81 -22.24
N LEU A 194 -25.91 -15.07 -22.57
CA LEU A 194 -24.72 -15.36 -23.37
C LEU A 194 -24.93 -14.84 -24.80
N PHE A 195 -24.63 -13.56 -25.05
CA PHE A 195 -24.28 -13.12 -26.40
C PHE A 195 -22.94 -13.74 -26.77
N GLY A 196 -22.99 -14.98 -27.27
CA GLY A 196 -21.86 -15.61 -27.93
C GLY A 196 -21.53 -14.86 -29.22
N TYR A 197 -20.61 -13.90 -29.14
CA TYR A 197 -19.98 -13.35 -30.34
C TYR A 197 -18.78 -14.25 -30.68
N THR A 198 -19.04 -15.31 -31.44
CA THR A 198 -17.98 -16.05 -32.14
C THR A 198 -17.57 -15.23 -33.34
N ASP A 199 -16.35 -14.69 -33.33
CA ASP A 199 -15.72 -14.11 -34.51
C ASP A 199 -15.34 -15.24 -35.48
N PRO A 200 -16.00 -15.36 -36.65
CA PRO A 200 -15.77 -16.45 -37.58
C PRO A 200 -14.46 -16.32 -38.38
N SER A 201 -13.65 -15.28 -38.14
CA SER A 201 -12.41 -15.03 -38.88
C SER A 201 -11.14 -15.66 -38.28
N LEU A 202 -11.20 -16.26 -37.08
CA LEU A 202 -10.02 -16.82 -36.41
C LEU A 202 -9.86 -18.34 -36.66
N PRO A 203 -8.68 -18.83 -37.09
CA PRO A 203 -8.41 -20.25 -37.21
C PRO A 203 -8.30 -20.93 -35.84
N ALA A 204 -8.87 -22.13 -35.73
CA ALA A 204 -8.98 -22.90 -34.50
C ALA A 204 -7.60 -23.18 -33.85
N GLY A 205 -7.38 -22.70 -32.63
CA GLY A 205 -6.30 -23.18 -31.76
C GLY A 205 -5.34 -22.14 -31.14
N GLY A 206 -5.60 -20.83 -31.23
CA GLY A 206 -4.72 -19.82 -30.61
C GLY A 206 -5.28 -19.19 -29.34
N THR A 207 -4.72 -19.49 -28.16
CA THR A 207 -4.97 -18.69 -26.94
C THR A 207 -4.01 -17.49 -26.90
N LEU A 208 -4.49 -16.30 -27.27
CA LEU A 208 -3.75 -15.05 -27.10
C LEU A 208 -4.12 -14.39 -25.77
N ARG A 209 -3.14 -14.24 -24.87
CA ARG A 209 -3.21 -13.29 -23.76
C ARG A 209 -2.93 -11.90 -24.34
N TYR A 210 -3.97 -11.10 -24.54
CA TYR A 210 -3.79 -9.70 -24.88
C TYR A 210 -3.56 -8.86 -23.61
N PRO A 211 -2.64 -7.88 -23.62
CA PRO A 211 -2.76 -6.73 -22.74
C PRO A 211 -4.08 -6.02 -23.09
N CYS A 212 -4.84 -5.60 -22.08
CA CYS A 212 -6.12 -4.93 -22.26
C CYS A 212 -5.95 -3.62 -23.05
N PHE A 213 -6.00 -3.70 -24.37
CA PHE A 213 -6.22 -2.59 -25.29
C PHE A 213 -6.91 -3.12 -26.56
N GLY A 214 -8.15 -2.69 -26.76
CA GLY A 214 -8.73 -2.43 -28.08
C GLY A 214 -10.01 -3.20 -28.43
N GLY A 215 -11.05 -2.45 -28.82
CA GLY A 215 -12.14 -3.00 -29.64
C GLY A 215 -13.45 -2.22 -29.70
N GLY A 216 -13.45 -0.91 -30.02
CA GLY A 216 -14.69 -0.17 -30.29
C GLY A 216 -14.43 1.17 -30.99
N ASP A 217 -15.15 1.41 -32.08
CA ASP A 217 -14.85 2.27 -33.23
C ASP A 217 -14.56 3.76 -32.92
N MET A 218 -13.45 4.27 -33.45
CA MET A 218 -12.85 5.59 -33.18
C MET A 218 -12.78 6.42 -34.48
N ARG A 219 -13.88 6.49 -35.25
CA ARG A 219 -13.91 7.22 -36.53
C ARG A 219 -14.26 8.70 -36.47
N ASP A 220 -14.61 9.26 -35.31
CA ASP A 220 -15.18 10.63 -35.28
C ASP A 220 -14.45 11.67 -34.41
N ARG A 221 -13.19 11.46 -34.01
CA ARG A 221 -12.44 12.53 -33.33
C ARG A 221 -11.00 12.62 -33.80
N PHE A 222 -10.64 13.84 -34.23
CA PHE A 222 -9.32 14.36 -34.60
C PHE A 222 -8.93 14.33 -36.08
N SER A 223 -9.66 15.12 -36.88
CA SER A 223 -8.99 15.99 -37.84
C SER A 223 -8.23 17.08 -37.07
N GLY A 224 -6.90 17.02 -37.03
CA GLY A 224 -6.08 18.16 -36.61
C GLY A 224 -4.88 17.82 -35.73
N VAL A 225 -3.87 17.16 -36.28
CA VAL A 225 -2.48 17.27 -35.78
C VAL A 225 -1.58 17.53 -36.98
N MET A 226 -0.85 18.66 -36.94
CA MET A 226 0.57 18.81 -37.29
C MET A 226 0.88 20.27 -37.64
N ARG A 227 1.62 20.97 -36.77
CA ARG A 227 2.90 21.63 -37.09
C ARG A 227 3.49 22.38 -35.87
N GLY A 228 4.79 22.20 -35.66
CA GLY A 228 5.63 23.02 -34.78
C GLY A 228 6.61 22.19 -33.96
N ARG A 229 7.60 21.52 -34.59
CA ARG A 229 8.99 21.95 -34.82
C ARG A 229 9.80 22.25 -33.55
N LEU A 230 10.81 21.41 -33.37
CA LEU A 230 11.97 21.55 -32.49
C LEU A 230 12.82 22.77 -32.88
N SER A 231 13.23 23.53 -31.87
CA SER A 231 14.53 24.16 -31.71
C SER A 231 14.73 24.44 -30.22
#